data_AF-A0AAV7IU79-F1
#
_entry.id   AF-A0AAV7IU79-F1
#
_cell.length_a   1.000
_cell.length_b   1.000
_cell.length_c   1.000
_cell.angle_alpha   90.00
_cell.angle_beta   90.00
_cell.angle_gamma   90.00
#
_symmetry.space_group_name_H-M   'P 1'
#
loop_
_entity.id
_entity.type
_entity.pdbx_description
1 polymer ?
#
loop_
_entity_poly.entity_id
_entity_poly.type
_entity_poly.pdbx_seq_one_letter_code
_entity_poly.pdbx_strand_id
1 'polypeptide(L)'
;MADERNFRSSYYEKVGFRSVEEKKSLEILLKEQPFDKAKLKQFCLRFTVPVIHRNFLWKILFDITPIYTESHDFVATQRKKEFHDLEKALRVTKIVDENSKPHQTLLIMWLLRKRRAKLDINSQLESSLFRAMNRMAESLWHIMDGDQEYEKKIDIYWLLSGFLDHVDKFYNDVGRLIECTLALLEKEDSDLYEHLLQFEVFNNIPFDRWFCSCFAETICDGSLPKIWDKIAVGAYKILAFVAAVIFITLRRFLLNCDSLDCVLDTISHINEETSEMIVNKAIELWQQSGSALVTMSPNTNTINLT
;
A
#
# COMPACT_ATOMS: atom_id res chain seq x y z
N MET A 1 -3.50 -44.24 -12.65
CA MET A 1 -3.91 -43.01 -13.36
C MET A 1 -2.96 -41.92 -12.90
N ALA A 2 -1.95 -41.65 -13.71
CA ALA A 2 -0.87 -40.75 -13.36
C ALA A 2 -1.39 -39.32 -13.38
N ASP A 3 -1.06 -38.62 -12.31
CA ASP A 3 -1.36 -37.24 -12.02
C ASP A 3 -0.65 -36.35 -13.05
N GLU A 4 -1.37 -35.99 -14.14
CA GLU A 4 -1.03 -34.90 -15.05
C GLU A 4 -1.16 -33.55 -14.33
N ARG A 5 -0.44 -33.39 -13.21
CA ARG A 5 -0.18 -32.09 -12.59
C ARG A 5 0.77 -31.31 -13.50
N ASN A 6 0.15 -30.77 -14.56
CA ASN A 6 0.51 -29.58 -15.32
C ASN A 6 2.03 -29.34 -15.47
N PHE A 7 2.67 -30.14 -16.32
CA PHE A 7 4.06 -29.95 -16.77
C PHE A 7 4.33 -28.50 -17.21
N ARG A 8 3.31 -27.85 -17.79
CA ARG A 8 3.36 -26.43 -18.19
C ARG A 8 3.51 -25.49 -16.99
N SER A 9 2.76 -25.70 -15.90
CA SER A 9 2.86 -24.88 -14.69
C SER A 9 4.23 -25.03 -14.01
N SER A 10 4.78 -26.24 -13.94
CA SER A 10 6.15 -26.47 -13.42
C SER A 10 7.23 -25.82 -14.30
N TYR A 11 7.05 -25.87 -15.62
CA TYR A 11 7.95 -25.20 -16.55
C TYR A 11 7.88 -23.68 -16.41
N TYR A 12 6.68 -23.09 -16.41
CA TYR A 12 6.47 -21.65 -16.21
C TYR A 12 7.01 -21.18 -14.86
N GLU A 13 6.86 -21.98 -13.81
CA GLU A 13 7.43 -21.67 -12.50
C GLU A 13 8.97 -21.66 -12.52
N LYS A 14 9.60 -22.64 -13.20
CA LYS A 14 11.06 -22.70 -13.34
C LYS A 14 11.65 -21.62 -14.25
N VAL A 15 10.88 -21.12 -15.22
CA VAL A 15 11.32 -20.07 -16.15
C VAL A 15 10.81 -18.67 -15.77
N GLY A 16 10.21 -18.50 -14.59
CA GLY A 16 9.80 -17.18 -14.04
C GLY A 16 8.46 -16.63 -14.56
N PHE A 17 7.68 -17.40 -15.31
CA PHE A 17 6.38 -17.01 -15.87
C PHE A 17 5.20 -17.38 -14.95
N ARG A 18 5.30 -17.10 -13.64
CA ARG A 18 4.17 -17.27 -12.69
C ARG A 18 2.95 -16.39 -13.05
N SER A 19 3.19 -15.24 -13.69
CA SER A 19 2.20 -14.19 -13.95
C SER A 19 1.06 -14.58 -14.91
N VAL A 20 1.24 -15.55 -15.81
CA VAL A 20 0.22 -15.88 -16.83
C VAL A 20 -0.95 -16.66 -16.22
N GLU A 21 -0.69 -17.59 -15.31
CA GLU A 21 -1.74 -18.36 -14.62
C GLU A 21 -2.46 -17.51 -13.58
N GLU A 22 -1.73 -16.64 -12.88
CA GLU A 22 -2.29 -15.67 -11.94
C GLU A 22 -3.25 -14.70 -12.63
N LYS A 23 -2.87 -14.16 -13.80
CA LYS A 23 -3.74 -13.31 -14.61
C LYS A 23 -5.04 -14.02 -15.01
N LYS A 24 -4.94 -15.24 -15.56
CA LYS A 24 -6.13 -16.03 -15.94
C LYS A 24 -7.03 -16.31 -14.73
N SER A 25 -6.43 -16.61 -13.59
CA SER A 25 -7.17 -16.85 -12.35
C SER A 25 -7.95 -15.61 -11.90
N LEU A 26 -7.32 -14.42 -11.97
CA LEU A 26 -8.01 -13.17 -11.69
C LEU A 26 -9.12 -12.88 -12.71
N GLU A 27 -8.88 -13.10 -14.00
CA GLU A 27 -9.90 -12.93 -15.05
C GLU A 27 -11.12 -13.83 -14.85
N ILE A 28 -10.94 -15.04 -14.31
CA ILE A 28 -12.05 -15.93 -13.94
C ILE A 28 -12.84 -15.31 -12.79
N LEU A 29 -12.17 -14.83 -11.73
CA LEU A 29 -12.84 -14.18 -10.59
C LEU A 29 -13.61 -12.92 -11.01
N LEU A 30 -13.06 -12.13 -11.95
CA LEU A 30 -13.71 -10.93 -12.47
C LEU A 30 -14.88 -11.22 -13.44
N LYS A 31 -15.11 -12.48 -13.83
CA LYS A 31 -16.30 -12.89 -14.58
C LYS A 31 -17.45 -13.33 -13.68
N GLU A 32 -17.19 -13.66 -12.41
CA GLU A 32 -18.22 -14.02 -11.44
C GLU A 32 -19.09 -12.78 -11.12
N GLN A 33 -20.43 -12.95 -11.11
CA GLN A 33 -21.39 -11.91 -10.78
C GLN A 33 -22.40 -12.42 -9.74
N PRO A 34 -22.64 -11.70 -8.63
CA PRO A 34 -21.90 -10.50 -8.19
C PRO A 34 -20.43 -10.82 -7.85
N PHE A 35 -19.56 -9.80 -7.85
CA PHE A 35 -18.14 -10.00 -7.52
C PHE A 35 -17.95 -10.59 -6.11
N ASP A 36 -17.23 -11.70 -6.00
CA ASP A 36 -16.84 -12.27 -4.72
C ASP A 36 -15.63 -11.52 -4.13
N LYS A 37 -15.91 -10.52 -3.30
CA LYS A 37 -14.87 -9.74 -2.61
C LYS A 37 -13.95 -10.57 -1.74
N ALA A 38 -14.42 -11.69 -1.16
CA ALA A 38 -13.57 -12.51 -0.31
C ALA A 38 -12.50 -13.21 -1.15
N LYS A 39 -12.87 -13.79 -2.29
CA LYS A 39 -11.93 -14.38 -3.24
C LYS A 39 -10.97 -13.34 -3.84
N LEU A 40 -11.48 -12.16 -4.20
CA LEU A 40 -10.64 -11.07 -4.71
C LEU A 40 -9.63 -10.57 -3.67
N LYS A 41 -10.04 -10.49 -2.40
CA LYS A 41 -9.13 -10.17 -1.29
C LYS A 41 -8.06 -11.25 -1.14
N GLN A 42 -8.46 -12.52 -1.14
CA GLN A 42 -7.53 -13.65 -1.04
C GLN A 42 -6.53 -13.67 -2.20
N PHE A 43 -6.97 -13.34 -3.41
CA PHE A 43 -6.09 -13.19 -4.56
C PHE A 43 -5.01 -12.13 -4.30
N CYS A 44 -5.41 -10.93 -3.85
CA CYS A 44 -4.45 -9.86 -3.57
C CYS A 44 -3.49 -10.23 -2.45
N LEU A 45 -3.91 -10.98 -1.43
CA LEU A 45 -3.01 -11.46 -0.37
C LEU A 45 -1.96 -12.44 -0.91
N ARG A 46 -2.33 -13.29 -1.87
CA ARG A 46 -1.45 -14.36 -2.35
C ARG A 46 -0.58 -13.95 -3.55
N PHE A 47 -1.06 -13.07 -4.40
CA PHE A 47 -0.43 -12.74 -5.67
C PHE A 47 -0.26 -11.24 -5.85
N THR A 48 0.64 -10.85 -6.74
CA THR A 48 0.74 -9.48 -7.23
C THR A 48 -0.34 -9.26 -8.29
N VAL A 49 -1.06 -8.15 -8.23
CA VAL A 49 -2.14 -7.88 -9.16
C VAL A 49 -1.56 -7.49 -10.52
N PRO A 50 -1.99 -8.10 -11.64
CA PRO A 50 -1.58 -7.66 -12.97
C PRO A 50 -1.95 -6.19 -13.22
N VAL A 51 -1.03 -5.41 -13.77
CA VAL A 51 -1.17 -3.95 -13.97
C VAL A 51 -2.51 -3.59 -14.63
N ILE A 52 -2.89 -4.31 -15.69
CA ILE A 52 -4.10 -4.06 -16.47
C ILE A 52 -5.41 -4.18 -15.67
N HIS A 53 -5.42 -4.97 -14.60
CA HIS A 53 -6.61 -5.18 -13.76
C HIS A 53 -6.57 -4.40 -12.45
N ARG A 54 -5.45 -3.77 -12.12
CA ARG A 54 -5.21 -3.21 -10.78
C ARG A 54 -6.18 -2.11 -10.41
N ASN A 55 -6.35 -1.11 -11.27
CA ASN A 55 -7.29 -0.01 -11.03
C ASN A 55 -8.71 -0.54 -10.80
N PHE A 56 -9.20 -1.41 -11.70
CA PHE A 56 -10.54 -1.98 -11.58
C PHE A 56 -10.71 -2.82 -10.31
N LEU A 57 -9.71 -3.63 -9.96
CA LEU A 57 -9.73 -4.44 -8.75
C LEU A 57 -9.76 -3.58 -7.49
N TRP A 58 -8.90 -2.56 -7.39
CA TRP A 58 -8.93 -1.63 -6.26
C TRP A 58 -10.25 -0.87 -6.15
N LYS A 59 -10.85 -0.48 -7.28
CA LYS A 59 -12.21 0.12 -7.27
C LYS A 59 -13.26 -0.77 -6.64
N ILE A 60 -13.22 -2.08 -6.92
CA ILE A 60 -14.13 -3.04 -6.27
C ILE A 60 -13.80 -3.15 -4.77
N LEU A 61 -12.52 -3.30 -4.42
CA LEU A 61 -12.07 -3.52 -3.04
C LEU A 61 -12.37 -2.33 -2.11
N PHE A 62 -12.31 -1.10 -2.62
CA PHE A 62 -12.63 0.12 -1.88
C PHE A 62 -14.09 0.55 -1.95
N ASP A 63 -14.99 -0.30 -2.45
CA ASP A 63 -16.42 0.02 -2.57
C ASP A 63 -16.70 1.25 -3.46
N ILE A 64 -15.81 1.53 -4.41
CA ILE A 64 -15.98 2.59 -5.42
C ILE A 64 -16.92 2.08 -6.52
N THR A 65 -16.61 0.88 -7.03
CA THR A 65 -17.45 0.12 -7.95
C THR A 65 -18.20 -0.96 -7.16
N PRO A 66 -19.55 -1.00 -7.20
CA PRO A 66 -20.30 -1.99 -6.44
C PRO A 66 -20.13 -3.41 -7.01
N ILE A 67 -20.43 -4.41 -6.21
CA ILE A 67 -20.31 -5.83 -6.61
C ILE A 67 -21.35 -6.25 -7.67
N TYR A 68 -22.42 -5.48 -7.81
CA TYR A 68 -23.49 -5.71 -8.79
C TYR A 68 -23.27 -4.79 -9.99
N THR A 69 -23.02 -5.39 -11.16
CA THR A 69 -22.76 -4.68 -12.42
C THR A 69 -23.89 -3.74 -12.84
N GLU A 70 -25.14 -4.12 -12.58
CA GLU A 70 -26.33 -3.31 -12.89
C GLU A 70 -26.31 -1.93 -12.22
N SER A 71 -25.58 -1.78 -11.11
CA SER A 71 -25.47 -0.52 -10.36
C SER A 71 -24.27 0.33 -10.76
N HIS A 72 -23.41 -0.14 -11.68
CA HIS A 72 -22.13 0.52 -12.00
C HIS A 72 -22.34 1.94 -12.54
N ASP A 73 -23.20 2.10 -13.55
CA ASP A 73 -23.42 3.40 -14.20
C ASP A 73 -24.03 4.42 -13.25
N PHE A 74 -25.00 3.98 -12.43
CA PHE A 74 -25.63 4.84 -11.42
C PHE A 74 -24.59 5.32 -10.40
N VAL A 75 -23.82 4.41 -9.81
CA VAL A 75 -22.82 4.76 -8.80
C VAL A 75 -21.72 5.62 -9.41
N ALA A 76 -21.20 5.29 -10.58
CA ALA A 76 -20.20 6.09 -11.29
C ALA A 76 -20.67 7.54 -11.52
N THR A 77 -21.94 7.70 -11.91
CA THR A 77 -22.56 9.03 -12.08
C THR A 77 -22.59 9.82 -10.76
N GLN A 78 -22.94 9.19 -9.64
CA GLN A 78 -22.95 9.86 -8.34
C GLN A 78 -21.53 10.23 -7.87
N ARG A 79 -20.57 9.31 -8.05
CA ARG A 79 -19.16 9.53 -7.71
C ARG A 79 -18.56 10.71 -8.49
N LYS A 80 -18.93 10.85 -9.77
CA LYS A 80 -18.53 11.98 -10.62
C LYS A 80 -19.14 13.31 -10.16
N LYS A 81 -20.41 13.31 -9.74
CA LYS A 81 -21.06 14.50 -9.16
C LYS A 81 -20.42 14.92 -7.85
N GLU A 82 -20.20 13.98 -6.92
CA GLU A 82 -19.57 14.26 -5.64
C GLU A 82 -18.14 14.80 -5.81
N PHE A 83 -17.36 14.22 -6.73
CA PHE A 83 -16.04 14.74 -7.08
C PHE A 83 -16.12 16.20 -7.56
N HIS A 84 -17.03 16.48 -8.50
CA HIS A 84 -17.20 17.83 -9.05
C HIS A 84 -17.62 18.85 -7.98
N ASP A 85 -18.54 18.48 -7.09
CA ASP A 85 -19.01 19.35 -6.01
C ASP A 85 -17.88 19.68 -5.02
N LEU A 86 -17.04 18.69 -4.67
CA LEU A 86 -15.87 18.90 -3.81
C LEU A 86 -14.83 19.81 -4.48
N GLU A 87 -14.49 19.56 -5.74
CA GLU A 87 -13.55 20.39 -6.48
C GLU A 87 -14.05 21.83 -6.59
N LYS A 88 -15.33 22.00 -6.94
CA LYS A 88 -15.98 23.31 -7.03
C LYS A 88 -16.00 24.04 -5.68
N ALA A 89 -16.27 23.33 -4.58
CA ALA A 89 -16.25 23.92 -3.25
C ALA A 89 -14.87 24.52 -2.91
N LEU A 90 -13.78 23.81 -3.22
CA LEU A 90 -12.43 24.31 -2.99
C LEU A 90 -12.09 25.52 -3.86
N ARG A 91 -12.51 25.53 -5.13
CA ARG A 91 -12.32 26.68 -6.04
C ARG A 91 -13.10 27.91 -5.58
N VAL A 92 -14.37 27.74 -5.20
CA VAL A 92 -15.23 28.86 -4.73
C VAL A 92 -14.70 29.46 -3.43
N THR A 93 -14.18 28.63 -2.54
CA THR A 93 -13.59 29.08 -1.26
C THR A 93 -12.15 29.58 -1.40
N LYS A 94 -11.58 29.56 -2.62
CA LYS A 94 -10.20 29.98 -2.93
C LYS A 94 -9.14 29.24 -2.10
N ILE A 95 -9.45 28.01 -1.69
CA ILE A 95 -8.50 27.12 -1.04
C ILE A 95 -7.50 26.58 -2.07
N VAL A 96 -7.97 26.34 -3.29
CA VAL A 96 -7.15 25.92 -4.44
C VAL A 96 -7.38 26.88 -5.60
N ASP A 97 -6.37 26.97 -6.45
CA ASP A 97 -6.35 27.74 -7.69
C ASP A 97 -5.82 26.89 -8.85
N GLU A 98 -5.70 27.48 -10.05
CA GLU A 98 -5.20 26.78 -11.24
C GLU A 98 -3.71 26.39 -11.14
N ASN A 99 -2.96 26.95 -10.19
CA ASN A 99 -1.54 26.62 -9.96
C ASN A 99 -1.35 25.53 -8.91
N SER A 100 -2.42 25.13 -8.22
CA SER A 100 -2.39 24.14 -7.16
C SER A 100 -2.05 22.77 -7.73
N LYS A 101 -1.13 22.05 -7.07
CA LYS A 101 -0.71 20.72 -7.54
C LYS A 101 -1.91 19.76 -7.50
N PRO A 102 -2.16 18.97 -8.57
CA PRO A 102 -3.32 18.10 -8.63
C PRO A 102 -3.43 17.14 -7.43
N HIS A 103 -2.34 16.48 -7.04
CA HIS A 103 -2.32 15.54 -5.92
C HIS A 103 -2.65 16.20 -4.56
N GLN A 104 -2.21 17.45 -4.34
CA GLN A 104 -2.55 18.22 -3.14
C GLN A 104 -4.04 18.55 -3.11
N THR A 105 -4.59 19.00 -4.24
CA THR A 105 -6.04 19.26 -4.37
C THR A 105 -6.85 18.02 -3.99
N LEU A 106 -6.46 16.83 -4.44
CA LEU A 106 -7.17 15.58 -4.11
C LEU A 106 -7.13 15.24 -2.62
N LEU A 107 -6.00 15.46 -1.95
CA LEU A 107 -5.89 15.28 -0.50
C LEU A 107 -6.79 16.26 0.26
N ILE A 108 -6.82 17.53 -0.16
CA ILE A 108 -7.69 18.55 0.45
C ILE A 108 -9.17 18.20 0.24
N MET A 109 -9.55 17.69 -0.94
CA MET A 109 -10.91 17.20 -1.20
C MET A 109 -11.29 16.06 -0.25
N TRP A 110 -10.36 15.15 0.06
CA TRP A 110 -10.60 14.09 1.05
C TRP A 110 -10.78 14.67 2.46
N LEU A 111 -9.95 15.63 2.88
CA LEU A 111 -10.09 16.32 4.17
C LEU A 111 -11.45 17.02 4.30
N LEU A 112 -11.88 17.71 3.23
CA LEU A 112 -13.19 18.37 3.18
C LEU A 112 -14.32 17.34 3.32
N ARG A 113 -14.26 16.25 2.56
CA ARG A 113 -15.27 15.17 2.61
C ARG A 113 -15.35 14.50 3.98
N LYS A 114 -14.22 14.33 4.67
CA LYS A 114 -14.17 13.81 6.04
C LYS A 114 -14.55 14.84 7.11
N ARG A 115 -14.86 16.09 6.71
CA ARG A 115 -15.14 17.22 7.61
C ARG A 115 -13.97 17.53 8.56
N ARG A 116 -12.74 17.35 8.07
CA ARG A 116 -11.49 17.57 8.80
C ARG A 116 -10.65 18.72 8.23
N ALA A 117 -11.13 19.40 7.19
CA ALA A 117 -10.46 20.59 6.67
C ALA A 117 -10.47 21.71 7.73
N LYS A 118 -9.27 22.18 8.11
CA LYS A 118 -9.10 23.35 8.99
C LYS A 118 -9.14 24.64 8.17
N LEU A 119 -9.25 25.79 8.86
CA LEU A 119 -9.16 27.10 8.20
C LEU A 119 -7.79 27.33 7.56
N ASP A 120 -6.73 26.99 8.29
CA ASP A 120 -5.35 27.00 7.77
C ASP A 120 -4.97 25.62 7.24
N ILE A 121 -5.30 25.38 5.98
CA ILE A 121 -5.03 24.12 5.28
C ILE A 121 -3.54 23.94 5.06
N ASN A 122 -2.80 25.02 4.80
CA ASN A 122 -1.36 24.94 4.58
C ASN A 122 -0.66 24.42 5.84
N SER A 123 -0.95 25.00 7.01
CA SER A 123 -0.42 24.48 8.28
C SER A 123 -0.84 23.04 8.56
N GLN A 124 -2.08 22.68 8.21
CA GLN A 124 -2.54 21.29 8.35
C GLN A 124 -1.72 20.32 7.48
N LEU A 125 -1.46 20.67 6.22
CA LEU A 125 -0.67 19.84 5.30
C LEU A 125 0.79 19.68 5.73
N GLU A 126 1.33 20.60 6.52
CA GLU A 126 2.69 20.51 7.07
C GLU A 126 2.85 19.54 8.26
N SER A 127 1.75 19.01 8.82
CA SER A 127 1.82 17.94 9.82
C SER A 127 2.49 16.68 9.25
N SER A 128 3.12 15.87 10.10
CA SER A 128 3.81 14.65 9.69
C SER A 128 2.90 13.68 8.93
N LEU A 129 1.69 13.43 9.44
CA LEU A 129 0.70 12.55 8.83
C LEU A 129 0.25 13.04 7.45
N PHE A 130 -0.18 14.30 7.33
CA PHE A 130 -0.69 14.82 6.06
C PHE A 130 0.42 15.03 5.03
N ARG A 131 1.66 15.33 5.46
CA ARG A 131 2.81 15.31 4.55
C ARG A 131 3.04 13.91 3.99
N ALA A 132 2.97 12.87 4.82
CA ALA A 132 3.11 11.48 4.36
C ALA A 132 1.97 11.05 3.41
N MET A 133 0.73 11.41 3.74
CA MET A 133 -0.43 11.19 2.87
C MET A 133 -0.34 11.95 1.54
N ASN A 134 0.24 13.15 1.53
CA ASN A 134 0.45 13.90 0.29
C ASN A 134 1.42 13.19 -0.67
N ARG A 135 2.46 12.53 -0.11
CA ARG A 135 3.39 11.71 -0.91
C ARG A 135 2.68 10.51 -1.53
N MET A 136 1.73 9.88 -0.81
CA MET A 136 0.89 8.85 -1.42
C MET A 136 0.06 9.38 -2.58
N ALA A 137 -0.51 10.57 -2.43
CA ALA A 137 -1.28 11.20 -3.50
C ALA A 137 -0.41 11.47 -4.74
N GLU A 138 0.83 11.92 -4.53
CA GLU A 138 1.81 12.16 -5.59
C GLU A 138 2.25 10.86 -6.27
N SER A 139 2.66 9.83 -5.53
CA SER A 139 2.99 8.52 -6.11
C SER A 139 1.80 7.91 -6.86
N LEU A 140 0.58 7.96 -6.32
CA LEU A 140 -0.60 7.44 -7.01
C LEU A 140 -0.88 8.20 -8.32
N TRP A 141 -0.62 9.51 -8.34
CA TRP A 141 -0.75 10.35 -9.54
C TRP A 141 0.19 9.90 -10.68
N HIS A 142 1.41 9.48 -10.32
CA HIS A 142 2.42 8.97 -11.25
C HIS A 142 2.18 7.52 -11.66
N ILE A 143 1.73 6.66 -10.74
CA ILE A 143 1.43 5.24 -10.99
C ILE A 143 0.26 5.06 -11.96
N MET A 144 -0.73 5.94 -11.89
CA MET A 144 -1.96 5.79 -12.67
C MET A 144 -1.83 6.41 -14.06
N ASP A 145 -2.00 5.60 -15.08
CA ASP A 145 -2.16 6.06 -16.46
C ASP A 145 -3.62 6.35 -16.80
N GLY A 146 -3.84 7.26 -17.75
CA GLY A 146 -5.19 7.55 -18.27
C GLY A 146 -5.16 8.54 -19.42
N ASP A 147 -5.87 8.22 -20.49
CA ASP A 147 -5.92 9.02 -21.72
C ASP A 147 -6.69 10.33 -21.52
N GLN A 148 -7.70 10.31 -20.64
CA GLN A 148 -8.53 11.47 -20.32
C GLN A 148 -8.19 12.00 -18.93
N GLU A 149 -7.59 13.19 -18.88
CA GLU A 149 -7.09 13.79 -17.64
C GLU A 149 -8.19 13.95 -16.57
N TYR A 150 -9.41 14.29 -16.97
CA TYR A 150 -10.51 14.49 -16.03
C TYR A 150 -11.01 13.18 -15.40
N GLU A 151 -11.20 12.12 -16.21
CA GLU A 151 -11.59 10.80 -15.69
C GLU A 151 -10.46 10.19 -14.85
N LYS A 152 -9.21 10.40 -15.25
CA LYS A 152 -8.02 10.02 -14.45
C LYS A 152 -8.06 10.67 -13.07
N LYS A 153 -8.37 11.98 -12.96
CA LYS A 153 -8.50 12.68 -11.67
C LYS A 153 -9.58 12.09 -10.77
N ILE A 154 -10.74 11.76 -11.33
CA ILE A 154 -11.85 11.14 -10.59
C ILE A 154 -11.39 9.79 -10.03
N ASP A 155 -10.79 8.94 -10.86
CA ASP A 155 -10.32 7.62 -10.44
C ASP A 155 -9.25 7.71 -9.35
N ILE A 156 -8.25 8.57 -9.53
CA ILE A 156 -7.20 8.79 -8.53
C ILE A 156 -7.81 9.25 -7.22
N TYR A 157 -8.75 10.20 -7.24
CA TYR A 157 -9.39 10.69 -6.01
C TYR A 157 -10.06 9.58 -5.21
N TRP A 158 -10.83 8.73 -5.90
CA TRP A 158 -11.58 7.66 -5.25
C TRP A 158 -10.65 6.59 -4.70
N LEU A 159 -9.63 6.19 -5.48
CA LEU A 159 -8.62 5.23 -5.04
C LEU A 159 -7.78 5.78 -3.87
N LEU A 160 -7.31 7.03 -3.99
CA LEU A 160 -6.61 7.74 -2.93
C LEU A 160 -7.44 7.75 -1.65
N SER A 161 -8.73 8.11 -1.75
CA SER A 161 -9.64 8.11 -0.61
C SER A 161 -9.70 6.76 0.11
N GLY A 162 -9.71 5.65 -0.65
CA GLY A 162 -9.64 4.30 -0.09
C GLY A 162 -8.34 4.03 0.69
N PHE A 163 -7.20 4.41 0.12
CA PHE A 163 -5.90 4.27 0.79
C PHE A 163 -5.78 5.16 2.03
N LEU A 164 -6.18 6.43 1.93
CA LEU A 164 -6.17 7.37 3.07
C LEU A 164 -7.08 6.88 4.20
N ASP A 165 -8.23 6.30 3.87
CA ASP A 165 -9.12 5.67 4.84
C ASP A 165 -8.48 4.46 5.55
N HIS A 166 -7.60 3.72 4.87
CA HIS A 166 -6.80 2.68 5.52
C HIS A 166 -5.74 3.26 6.45
N VAL A 167 -4.97 4.24 5.99
CA VAL A 167 -3.95 4.91 6.81
C VAL A 167 -4.58 5.52 8.07
N ASP A 168 -5.71 6.22 7.93
CA ASP A 168 -6.43 6.81 9.07
C ASP A 168 -6.86 5.75 10.09
N LYS A 169 -7.22 4.54 9.64
CA LYS A 169 -7.61 3.43 10.52
C LYS A 169 -6.43 2.83 11.29
N PHE A 170 -5.30 2.59 10.61
CA PHE A 170 -4.15 1.95 11.26
C PHE A 170 -3.13 2.94 11.85
N TYR A 171 -3.33 4.25 11.71
CA TYR A 171 -2.41 5.27 12.21
C TYR A 171 -2.05 5.07 13.69
N ASN A 172 -3.03 4.71 14.52
CA ASN A 172 -2.81 4.45 15.95
C ASN A 172 -2.00 3.15 16.22
N ASP A 173 -1.87 2.26 15.25
CA ASP A 173 -1.07 1.04 15.32
C ASP A 173 0.37 1.23 14.80
N VAL A 174 0.76 2.44 14.39
CA VAL A 174 2.11 2.70 13.84
C VAL A 174 3.22 2.27 14.81
N GLY A 175 3.08 2.54 16.11
CA GLY A 175 4.04 2.07 17.12
C GLY A 175 4.21 0.53 17.12
N ARG A 176 3.11 -0.22 16.94
CA ARG A 176 3.15 -1.69 16.84
C ARG A 176 3.83 -2.16 15.55
N LEU A 177 3.68 -1.41 14.45
CA LEU A 177 4.40 -1.70 13.21
C LEU A 177 5.91 -1.51 13.37
N ILE A 178 6.33 -0.50 14.12
CA ILE A 178 7.73 -0.28 14.48
C ILE A 178 8.24 -1.48 15.29
N GLU A 179 7.54 -1.85 16.37
CA GLU A 179 7.89 -3.03 17.19
C GLU A 179 8.01 -4.31 16.35
N CYS A 180 7.02 -4.58 15.48
CA CYS A 180 7.06 -5.71 14.56
C CYS A 180 8.25 -5.65 13.60
N THR A 181 8.60 -4.46 13.10
CA THR A 181 9.75 -4.27 12.20
C THR A 181 11.05 -4.64 12.89
N LEU A 182 11.25 -4.15 14.12
CA LEU A 182 12.46 -4.40 14.90
C LEU A 182 12.57 -5.88 15.28
N ALA A 183 11.48 -6.49 15.74
CA ALA A 183 11.46 -7.92 16.06
C ALA A 183 11.72 -8.81 14.83
N LEU A 184 11.21 -8.42 13.66
CA LEU A 184 11.51 -9.12 12.40
C LEU A 184 12.99 -8.97 12.02
N LEU A 185 13.54 -7.76 12.14
CA LEU A 185 14.94 -7.50 11.81
C LEU A 185 15.90 -8.26 12.73
N GLU A 186 15.68 -8.21 14.04
CA GLU A 186 16.46 -8.94 15.04
C GLU A 186 16.45 -10.45 14.80
N LYS A 187 15.27 -11.00 14.45
CA LYS A 187 15.11 -12.42 14.15
C LYS A 187 15.83 -12.84 12.86
N GLU A 188 15.74 -12.04 11.81
CA GLU A 188 16.28 -12.39 10.49
C GLU A 188 17.78 -12.07 10.36
N ASP A 189 18.28 -11.07 11.07
CA ASP A 189 19.70 -10.65 11.04
C ASP A 189 20.11 -9.91 12.34
N SER A 190 20.44 -10.68 13.38
CA SER A 190 20.84 -10.14 14.69
C SER A 190 22.08 -9.25 14.63
N ASP A 191 23.07 -9.61 13.80
CA ASP A 191 24.31 -8.85 13.67
C ASP A 191 24.03 -7.45 13.10
N LEU A 192 23.19 -7.37 12.06
CA LEU A 192 22.76 -6.10 11.49
C LEU A 192 21.92 -5.29 12.48
N TYR A 193 21.02 -5.94 13.21
CA TYR A 193 20.20 -5.29 14.23
C TYR A 193 21.06 -4.65 15.31
N GLU A 194 22.02 -5.38 15.87
CA GLU A 194 22.95 -4.88 16.90
C GLU A 194 23.80 -3.71 16.37
N HIS A 195 24.31 -3.81 15.13
CA HIS A 195 25.07 -2.73 14.50
C HIS A 195 24.24 -1.44 14.36
N LEU A 196 23.00 -1.54 13.89
CA LEU A 196 22.11 -0.39 13.74
C LEU A 196 21.68 0.19 15.10
N LEU A 197 21.57 -0.67 16.13
CA LEU A 197 21.26 -0.26 17.49
C LEU A 197 22.39 0.59 18.09
N GLN A 198 23.66 0.24 17.83
CA GLN A 198 24.84 0.97 18.31
C GLN A 198 24.86 2.45 17.84
N PHE A 199 24.31 2.74 16.66
CA PHE A 199 24.24 4.10 16.09
C PHE A 199 22.88 4.79 16.31
N GLU A 200 22.02 4.26 17.20
CA GLU A 200 20.69 4.80 17.48
C GLU A 200 19.82 5.03 16.23
N VAL A 201 20.02 4.21 15.19
CA VAL A 201 19.34 4.35 13.89
C VAL A 201 17.84 4.28 14.06
N PHE A 202 17.34 3.38 14.90
CA PHE A 202 15.90 3.15 15.08
C PHE A 202 15.15 4.34 15.68
N ASN A 203 15.85 5.24 16.39
CA ASN A 203 15.27 6.48 16.93
C ASN A 203 15.22 7.61 15.90
N ASN A 204 16.00 7.51 14.82
CA ASN A 204 16.20 8.57 13.84
C ASN A 204 15.61 8.24 12.45
N ILE A 205 15.30 6.96 12.19
CA ILE A 205 14.59 6.55 10.99
C ILE A 205 13.14 7.07 11.02
N PRO A 206 12.64 7.68 9.94
CA PRO A 206 11.31 8.25 9.91
C PRO A 206 10.24 7.17 9.66
N PHE A 207 10.11 6.19 10.57
CA PHE A 207 9.14 5.10 10.45
C PHE A 207 7.70 5.58 10.30
N ASP A 208 7.31 6.64 11.04
CA ASP A 208 6.00 7.26 10.89
C ASP A 208 5.74 7.70 9.45
N ARG A 209 6.75 8.32 8.81
CA ARG A 209 6.65 8.76 7.41
C ARG A 209 6.51 7.55 6.50
N TRP A 210 7.33 6.51 6.66
CA TRP A 210 7.28 5.30 5.82
C TRP A 210 5.92 4.62 5.91
N PHE A 211 5.39 4.44 7.11
CA PHE A 211 4.12 3.73 7.30
C PHE A 211 2.91 4.57 6.92
N CYS A 212 2.92 5.87 7.21
CA CYS A 212 1.82 6.77 6.84
C CYS A 212 1.83 7.15 5.35
N SER A 213 2.98 7.05 4.68
CA SER A 213 3.07 7.21 3.21
C SER A 213 2.98 5.86 2.49
N CYS A 214 2.84 4.76 3.22
CA CYS A 214 2.90 3.40 2.68
C CYS A 214 4.11 3.20 1.73
N PHE A 215 5.26 3.76 2.10
CA PHE A 215 6.53 3.82 1.35
C PHE A 215 6.55 4.65 0.06
N ALA A 216 5.55 5.49 -0.20
CA ALA A 216 5.63 6.48 -1.27
C ALA A 216 6.91 7.34 -1.11
N GLU A 217 7.60 7.57 -2.23
CA GLU A 217 8.96 8.15 -2.38
C GLU A 217 10.14 7.38 -1.79
N THR A 218 9.91 6.32 -1.01
CA THR A 218 11.01 5.46 -0.51
C THR A 218 11.22 4.25 -1.41
N ILE A 219 10.11 3.69 -1.92
CA ILE A 219 10.09 2.62 -2.92
C ILE A 219 9.64 3.23 -4.24
N CYS A 220 10.33 2.88 -5.33
CA CYS A 220 10.01 3.40 -6.65
C CYS A 220 8.57 3.05 -7.08
N ASP A 221 7.93 3.98 -7.80
CA ASP A 221 6.54 3.88 -8.24
C ASP A 221 6.25 2.63 -9.11
N GLY A 222 7.28 2.05 -9.76
CA GLY A 222 7.15 0.79 -10.51
C GLY A 222 6.84 -0.43 -9.63
N SER A 223 7.39 -0.50 -8.41
CA SER A 223 7.25 -1.63 -7.48
C SER A 223 6.25 -1.38 -6.36
N LEU A 224 6.03 -0.10 -6.00
CA LEU A 224 5.11 0.32 -4.95
C LEU A 224 3.68 -0.26 -5.05
N PRO A 225 3.06 -0.39 -6.23
CA PRO A 225 1.71 -0.94 -6.37
C PRO A 225 1.53 -2.35 -5.80
N LYS A 226 2.60 -3.17 -5.78
CA LYS A 226 2.53 -4.54 -5.24
C LYS A 226 2.36 -4.57 -3.72
N ILE A 227 2.94 -3.59 -3.02
CA ILE A 227 2.69 -3.35 -1.59
C ILE A 227 1.24 -2.90 -1.43
N TRP A 228 0.83 -1.94 -2.26
CA TRP A 228 -0.50 -1.34 -2.18
C TRP A 228 -1.63 -2.32 -2.51
N ASP A 229 -1.39 -3.36 -3.30
CA ASP A 229 -2.32 -4.48 -3.49
C ASP A 229 -2.70 -5.14 -2.15
N LYS A 230 -1.76 -5.23 -1.21
CA LYS A 230 -1.98 -5.79 0.13
C LYS A 230 -2.70 -4.78 1.04
N ILE A 231 -2.36 -3.51 0.93
CA ILE A 231 -3.00 -2.43 1.69
C ILE A 231 -4.45 -2.26 1.25
N ALA A 232 -4.75 -2.42 -0.05
CA ALA A 232 -6.09 -2.31 -0.60
C ALA A 232 -7.08 -3.32 0.00
N VAL A 233 -6.58 -4.42 0.57
CA VAL A 233 -7.38 -5.43 1.28
C VAL A 233 -7.30 -5.33 2.80
N GLY A 234 -6.63 -4.28 3.31
CA GLY A 234 -6.46 -4.00 4.74
C GLY A 234 -5.27 -4.70 5.40
N ALA A 235 -4.37 -5.34 4.65
CA ALA A 235 -3.22 -6.05 5.20
C ALA A 235 -2.02 -5.12 5.45
N TYR A 236 -2.20 -4.05 6.24
CA TYR A 236 -1.18 -3.03 6.50
C TYR A 236 0.07 -3.56 7.22
N LYS A 237 0.00 -4.74 7.87
CA LYS A 237 1.16 -5.38 8.50
C LYS A 237 2.30 -5.70 7.53
N ILE A 238 2.03 -5.78 6.21
CA ILE A 238 3.08 -5.89 5.18
C ILE A 238 4.13 -4.78 5.30
N LEU A 239 3.73 -3.60 5.79
CA LEU A 239 4.61 -2.45 5.92
C LEU A 239 5.81 -2.72 6.85
N ALA A 240 5.61 -3.49 7.93
CA ALA A 240 6.69 -3.88 8.83
C ALA A 240 7.70 -4.81 8.15
N PHE A 241 7.23 -5.72 7.28
CA PHE A 241 8.10 -6.58 6.48
C PHE A 241 8.89 -5.76 5.47
N VAL A 242 8.25 -4.81 4.78
CA VAL A 242 8.96 -3.92 3.84
C VAL A 242 10.07 -3.15 4.55
N ALA A 243 9.78 -2.56 5.72
CA ALA A 243 10.80 -1.85 6.50
C ALA A 243 11.97 -2.76 6.92
N ALA A 244 11.70 -3.96 7.46
CA ALA A 244 12.76 -4.90 7.85
C ALA A 244 13.60 -5.32 6.64
N VAL A 245 12.94 -5.61 5.51
CA VAL A 245 13.61 -6.04 4.27
C VAL A 245 14.44 -4.92 3.63
N ILE A 246 14.09 -3.64 3.81
CA ILE A 246 14.97 -2.52 3.40
C ILE A 246 16.35 -2.68 4.07
N PHE A 247 16.38 -2.86 5.39
CA PHE A 247 17.64 -3.02 6.13
C PHE A 247 18.38 -4.28 5.70
N ILE A 248 17.69 -5.43 5.65
CA ILE A 248 18.29 -6.72 5.29
C ILE A 248 18.86 -6.70 3.86
N THR A 249 18.17 -6.05 2.92
CA THR A 249 18.66 -5.94 1.52
C THR A 249 19.90 -5.07 1.43
N LEU A 250 19.96 -3.98 2.21
CA LEU A 250 21.08 -3.06 2.25
C LEU A 250 22.20 -3.50 3.22
N ARG A 251 22.07 -4.66 3.86
CA ARG A 251 22.98 -5.20 4.90
C ARG A 251 24.46 -4.93 4.63
N ARG A 252 24.95 -5.28 3.43
CA ARG A 252 26.38 -5.15 3.09
C ARG A 252 26.87 -3.70 3.15
N PHE A 253 26.03 -2.75 2.79
CA PHE A 253 26.35 -1.32 2.86
C PHE A 253 26.20 -0.80 4.30
N LEU A 254 25.12 -1.21 4.98
CA LEU A 254 24.82 -0.75 6.34
C LEU A 254 25.86 -1.20 7.37
N LEU A 255 26.37 -2.44 7.29
CA LEU A 255 27.43 -2.91 8.19
C LEU A 255 28.78 -2.20 7.98
N ASN A 256 28.98 -1.57 6.82
CA ASN A 256 30.17 -0.76 6.55
C ASN A 256 29.99 0.70 6.96
N CYS A 257 28.78 1.12 7.34
CA CYS A 257 28.55 2.47 7.85
C CYS A 257 29.03 2.60 9.29
N ASP A 258 29.66 3.73 9.58
CA ASP A 258 30.25 4.10 10.87
C ASP A 258 29.49 5.25 11.55
N SER A 259 28.36 5.67 10.99
CA SER A 259 27.60 6.82 11.42
C SER A 259 26.14 6.74 10.99
N LEU A 260 25.27 7.43 11.73
CA LEU A 260 23.85 7.57 11.41
C LEU A 260 23.63 8.18 10.01
N ASP A 261 24.40 9.22 9.67
CA ASP A 261 24.27 9.91 8.38
C ASP A 261 24.59 8.98 7.20
N CYS A 262 25.62 8.13 7.32
CA CYS A 262 25.91 7.10 6.31
C CYS A 262 24.74 6.13 6.11
N VAL A 263 24.10 5.71 7.20
CA VAL A 263 22.94 4.81 7.15
C VAL A 263 21.76 5.49 6.44
N LEU A 264 21.44 6.73 6.80
CA LEU A 264 20.35 7.49 6.19
C LEU A 264 20.61 7.76 4.70
N ASP A 265 21.85 8.12 4.35
CA ASP A 265 22.26 8.35 2.97
C ASP A 265 22.14 7.05 2.14
N THR A 266 22.60 5.92 2.67
CA THR A 266 22.48 4.60 2.02
C THR A 266 21.03 4.25 1.71
N ILE A 267 20.11 4.49 2.66
CA ILE A 267 18.67 4.22 2.47
C ILE A 267 18.04 5.19 1.47
N SER A 268 18.53 6.43 1.37
CA SER A 268 18.02 7.41 0.41
C SER A 268 18.34 7.07 -1.05
N HIS A 269 19.33 6.21 -1.30
CA HIS A 269 19.79 5.80 -2.62
C HIS A 269 19.18 4.48 -3.13
N ILE A 270 18.02 4.07 -2.59
CA ILE A 270 17.27 2.91 -3.11
C ILE A 270 16.81 3.21 -4.54
N ASN A 271 17.35 2.47 -5.51
CA ASN A 271 16.98 2.58 -6.92
C ASN A 271 15.84 1.62 -7.30
N GLU A 272 15.46 1.60 -8.58
CA GLU A 272 14.34 0.79 -9.09
C GLU A 272 14.58 -0.72 -8.93
N GLU A 273 15.79 -1.20 -9.25
CA GLU A 273 16.14 -2.62 -9.10
C GLU A 273 16.10 -3.06 -7.63
N THR A 274 16.63 -2.22 -6.75
CA THR A 274 16.64 -2.47 -5.30
C THR A 274 15.23 -2.42 -4.72
N SER A 275 14.41 -1.47 -5.17
CA SER A 275 12.98 -1.40 -4.82
C SER A 275 12.25 -2.69 -5.18
N GLU A 276 12.47 -3.20 -6.40
CA GLU A 276 11.85 -4.44 -6.87
C GLU A 276 12.29 -5.66 -6.04
N MET A 277 13.59 -5.75 -5.72
CA MET A 277 14.12 -6.78 -4.82
C MET A 277 13.52 -6.71 -3.42
N ILE A 278 13.46 -5.51 -2.82
CA ILE A 278 12.87 -5.29 -1.49
C ILE A 278 11.42 -5.73 -1.47
N VAL A 279 10.62 -5.30 -2.44
CA VAL A 279 9.18 -5.59 -2.48
C VAL A 279 8.91 -7.07 -2.64
N ASN A 280 9.59 -7.75 -3.56
CA ASN A 280 9.39 -9.18 -3.78
C ASN A 280 9.81 -9.99 -2.54
N LYS A 281 10.97 -9.69 -1.94
CA LYS A 281 11.45 -10.35 -0.72
C LYS A 281 10.54 -10.08 0.49
N ALA A 282 10.01 -8.87 0.62
CA ALA A 282 9.06 -8.53 1.69
C ALA A 282 7.75 -9.31 1.56
N ILE A 283 7.22 -9.46 0.34
CA ILE A 283 6.02 -10.26 0.07
C ILE A 283 6.28 -11.73 0.39
N GLU A 284 7.42 -12.29 -0.03
CA GLU A 284 7.80 -13.67 0.27
C GLU A 284 7.94 -13.92 1.78
N LEU A 285 8.67 -13.05 2.49
CA LEU A 285 8.86 -13.16 3.93
C LEU A 285 7.52 -13.04 4.70
N TRP A 286 6.65 -12.14 4.25
CA TRP A 286 5.30 -12.00 4.82
C TRP A 286 4.44 -13.24 4.58
N GLN A 287 4.49 -13.85 3.39
CA GLN A 287 3.75 -15.08 3.08
C GLN A 287 4.25 -16.27 3.89
N GLN A 288 5.56 -16.40 4.06
CA GLN A 288 6.16 -17.44 4.91
C GLN A 288 5.76 -17.27 6.38
N SER A 289 5.76 -16.02 6.85
CA SER A 289 5.31 -15.67 8.21
C SER A 289 3.80 -15.85 8.38
N GLY A 290 3.02 -15.74 7.31
CA GLY A 290 1.58 -15.97 7.27
C GLY A 290 1.17 -17.42 7.58
N SER A 291 1.99 -18.42 7.22
CA SER A 291 1.78 -19.80 7.68
C SER A 291 1.94 -19.97 9.19
N ALA A 292 2.66 -19.06 9.86
CA ALA A 292 2.82 -19.03 11.32
C ALA A 292 1.82 -18.09 12.03
N LEU A 293 1.10 -17.23 11.30
CA LEU A 293 0.13 -16.28 11.86
C LEU A 293 -1.34 -16.72 11.72
N VAL A 294 -1.62 -17.78 10.96
CA VAL A 294 -2.93 -18.46 10.94
C VAL A 294 -3.16 -19.31 12.21
N THR A 295 -2.12 -19.60 13.00
CA THR A 295 -2.20 -20.39 14.25
C THR A 295 -2.41 -19.57 15.52
N MET A 296 -2.54 -18.25 15.43
CA MET A 296 -2.99 -17.43 16.56
C MET A 296 -4.52 -17.31 16.51
N SER A 297 -5.19 -18.39 16.94
CA SER A 297 -6.64 -18.41 17.21
C SER A 297 -7.01 -17.31 18.22
N PRO A 298 -8.24 -16.77 18.15
CA PRO A 298 -8.74 -15.86 19.18
C PRO A 298 -8.83 -16.62 20.51
N ASN A 299 -8.30 -16.02 21.58
CA ASN A 299 -8.42 -16.56 22.94
C ASN A 299 -9.89 -16.90 23.25
N THR A 300 -10.18 -18.19 23.34
CA THR A 300 -11.27 -18.78 24.10
C THR A 300 -11.10 -18.38 25.56
N ASN A 301 -11.82 -17.33 25.99
CA ASN A 301 -12.14 -17.16 27.41
C ASN A 301 -13.45 -17.90 27.71
N THR A 302 -13.34 -19.22 27.84
CA THR A 302 -14.18 -19.97 28.78
C THR A 302 -13.75 -19.59 30.19
N ILE A 303 -14.58 -18.82 30.89
CA ILE A 303 -14.61 -18.81 32.34
C ILE A 303 -16.01 -19.30 32.74
N ASN A 304 -16.07 -20.59 33.06
CA ASN A 304 -17.08 -21.15 33.95
C ASN A 304 -16.60 -21.02 35.39
N LEU A 305 -17.55 -21.13 36.34
CA LEU A 305 -17.49 -21.09 37.81
C LEU A 305 -17.92 -19.71 38.33
N THR A 306 -19.02 -19.55 39.08
CA THR A 306 -19.94 -20.44 39.81
C THR A 306 -21.27 -19.72 39.99
#